data_AF-A0A1I3Q580-F1
#
_entry.id   AF-A0A1I3Q580-F1
#
_cell.length_a   1.000
_cell.length_b   1.000
_cell.length_c   1.000
_cell.angle_alpha   90.00
_cell.angle_beta   90.00
_cell.angle_gamma   90.00
#
_symmetry.space_group_name_H-M   'P 1'
#
loop_
_entity.id
_entity.type
_entity.pdbx_description
1 polymer ?
#
loop_
_entity_poly.entity_id
_entity_poly.type
_entity_poly.pdbx_seq_one_letter_code
_entity_poly.pdbx_strand_id
1 'polypeptide(L)'
;MRRRNPIKKLEASELVLARMREDRARLDAEIASLEQRHEADVQQFVIEAVKRLNLTQVPAASLLAGLEQLAQGAGVDRPVFDPGGVSADAGPSNDPRQELVEVFVRLSRNASAANRDILTREGCHWNGRSAGWSGRVTAEALQRLRAAFPGRVEGPDGESSATRPEGNAGPEVEADAPPLASPEVPPANMEAAAVAPAEDRVAPQTMNMETEVPPAQPAVSAATRLVASPYRSTLPRRPLPT
;
A
#
# COMPACT_ATOMS: atom_id res chain seq x y z
N MET A 1 -14.03 36.44 42.14
CA MET A 1 -13.28 35.19 41.94
C MET A 1 -13.99 34.28 40.96
N ARG A 2 -13.49 34.11 39.72
CA ARG A 2 -14.06 33.21 38.69
C ARG A 2 -13.18 31.95 38.56
N ARG A 3 -13.42 30.93 39.39
CA ARG A 3 -12.70 29.63 39.36
C ARG A 3 -13.47 28.49 38.66
N ARG A 4 -14.49 28.79 37.84
CA ARG A 4 -15.34 27.78 37.16
C ARG A 4 -14.83 27.30 35.79
N ASN A 5 -13.75 27.87 35.27
CA ASN A 5 -13.20 27.49 33.95
C ASN A 5 -12.29 26.25 33.90
N PRO A 6 -11.56 25.81 34.95
CA PRO A 6 -10.68 24.65 34.82
C PRO A 6 -11.45 23.33 34.78
N ILE A 7 -12.54 23.21 35.56
CA ILE A 7 -13.36 21.97 35.61
C ILE A 7 -13.99 21.69 34.25
N LYS A 8 -14.58 22.70 33.60
CA LYS A 8 -15.16 22.56 32.25
C LYS A 8 -14.15 22.15 31.19
N LYS A 9 -12.89 22.58 31.34
CA LYS A 9 -11.81 22.16 30.42
C LYS A 9 -11.44 20.70 30.63
N LEU A 10 -11.41 20.24 31.88
CA LEU A 10 -11.18 18.82 32.20
C LEU A 10 -12.31 17.95 31.65
N GLU A 11 -13.57 18.31 31.91
CA GLU A 11 -14.74 17.61 31.38
C GLU A 11 -14.72 17.53 29.84
N ALA A 12 -14.37 18.63 29.15
CA ALA A 12 -14.23 18.63 27.70
C ALA A 12 -13.09 17.70 27.22
N SER A 13 -11.95 17.68 27.93
CA SER A 13 -10.84 16.79 27.59
C SER A 13 -11.17 15.31 27.84
N GLU A 14 -11.95 15.00 28.87
CA GLU A 14 -12.42 13.64 29.16
C GLU A 14 -13.37 13.14 28.07
N LEU A 15 -14.26 14.01 27.56
CA LEU A 15 -15.14 13.67 26.45
C LEU A 15 -14.35 13.39 25.17
N VAL A 16 -13.34 14.21 24.86
CA VAL A 16 -12.44 13.97 23.72
C VAL A 16 -11.70 12.64 23.88
N LEU A 17 -11.16 12.34 25.06
CA LEU A 17 -10.48 11.07 25.33
C LEU A 17 -11.43 9.87 25.20
N ALA A 18 -12.66 9.98 25.68
CA ALA A 18 -13.67 8.92 25.54
C ALA A 18 -13.96 8.64 24.06
N ARG A 19 -14.15 9.70 23.26
CA ARG A 19 -14.37 9.57 21.81
C ARG A 19 -13.17 8.93 21.10
N MET A 20 -11.95 9.37 21.41
CA MET A 20 -10.74 8.77 20.81
C MET A 20 -10.57 7.29 21.17
N ARG A 21 -11.01 6.87 22.37
CA ARG A 21 -11.00 5.46 22.78
C ARG A 21 -12.04 4.63 22.02
N GLU A 22 -13.21 5.19 21.79
CA GLU A 22 -14.25 4.57 20.96
C GLU A 22 -13.80 4.43 19.51
N ASP A 23 -13.26 5.49 18.91
CA ASP A 23 -12.71 5.47 17.56
C ASP A 23 -11.60 4.42 17.42
N ARG A 24 -10.71 4.31 18.41
CA ARG A 24 -9.68 3.28 18.44
C ARG A 24 -10.28 1.87 18.50
N ALA A 25 -11.24 1.63 19.39
CA ALA A 25 -11.88 0.32 19.51
C ALA A 25 -12.59 -0.09 18.21
N ARG A 26 -13.18 0.89 17.50
CA ARG A 26 -13.77 0.68 16.18
C ARG A 26 -12.73 0.30 15.13
N LEU A 27 -11.61 1.01 15.05
CA LEU A 27 -10.53 0.69 14.11
C LEU A 27 -9.90 -0.68 14.40
N ASP A 28 -9.69 -1.01 15.68
CA ASP A 28 -9.16 -2.32 16.08
C ASP A 28 -10.12 -3.45 15.65
N ALA A 29 -11.43 -3.25 15.76
CA ALA A 29 -12.43 -4.20 15.26
C ALA A 29 -12.44 -4.32 13.73
N GLU A 30 -12.25 -3.22 13.02
CA GLU A 30 -12.15 -3.21 11.55
C GLU A 30 -10.91 -3.97 11.07
N ILE A 31 -9.74 -3.74 11.70
CA ILE A 31 -8.50 -4.47 11.42
C ILE A 31 -8.70 -5.97 11.63
N ALA A 32 -9.23 -6.38 12.79
CA ALA A 32 -9.50 -7.79 13.06
C ALA A 32 -10.43 -8.43 12.01
N SER A 33 -11.42 -7.68 11.52
CA SER A 33 -12.33 -8.17 10.47
C SER A 33 -11.63 -8.34 9.11
N LEU A 34 -10.71 -7.44 8.76
CA LEU A 34 -9.94 -7.51 7.53
C LEU A 34 -8.92 -8.65 7.58
N GLU A 35 -8.24 -8.83 8.71
CA GLU A 35 -7.34 -9.95 8.96
C GLU A 35 -8.05 -11.29 8.81
N GLN A 36 -9.25 -11.42 9.40
CA GLN A 36 -10.06 -12.63 9.29
C GLN A 36 -10.49 -12.92 7.84
N ARG A 37 -10.88 -11.89 7.07
CA ARG A 37 -11.22 -12.06 5.65
C ARG A 37 -10.01 -12.47 4.83
N HIS A 38 -8.87 -11.80 5.03
CA HIS A 38 -7.64 -12.13 4.35
C HIS A 38 -7.19 -13.56 4.66
N GLU A 39 -7.28 -14.01 5.90
CA GLU A 39 -6.98 -15.40 6.27
C GLU A 39 -7.91 -16.38 5.54
N ALA A 40 -9.23 -16.09 5.49
CA ALA A 40 -10.18 -16.91 4.75
C ALA A 40 -9.87 -16.96 3.24
N ASP A 41 -9.52 -15.82 2.64
CA ASP A 41 -9.16 -15.73 1.22
C ASP A 41 -7.89 -16.52 0.92
N VAL A 42 -6.87 -16.42 1.78
CA VAL A 42 -5.63 -17.21 1.66
C VAL A 42 -5.93 -18.71 1.80
N GLN A 43 -6.74 -19.12 2.78
CA GLN A 43 -7.13 -20.51 2.95
C GLN A 43 -7.89 -21.02 1.72
N GLN A 44 -8.82 -20.24 1.19
CA GLN A 44 -9.57 -20.59 -0.02
C GLN A 44 -8.67 -20.71 -1.23
N PHE A 45 -7.74 -19.76 -1.43
CA PHE A 45 -6.77 -19.79 -2.51
C PHE A 45 -5.87 -21.03 -2.43
N VAL A 46 -5.36 -21.37 -1.24
CA VAL A 46 -4.54 -22.58 -1.04
C VAL A 46 -5.35 -23.83 -1.34
N ILE A 47 -6.59 -23.93 -0.85
CA ILE A 47 -7.47 -25.08 -1.15
C ILE A 47 -7.72 -25.19 -2.66
N GLU A 48 -7.95 -24.07 -3.34
CA GLU A 48 -8.17 -24.06 -4.78
C GLU A 48 -6.91 -24.46 -5.55
N ALA A 49 -5.74 -23.95 -5.17
CA ALA A 49 -4.46 -24.34 -5.77
C ALA A 49 -4.18 -25.85 -5.58
N VAL A 50 -4.41 -26.38 -4.37
CA VAL A 50 -4.28 -27.82 -4.06
C VAL A 50 -5.22 -28.66 -4.92
N LYS A 51 -6.47 -28.20 -5.12
CA LYS A 51 -7.44 -28.86 -6.00
C LYS A 51 -7.00 -28.81 -7.46
N ARG A 52 -6.56 -27.65 -7.96
CA ARG A 52 -6.09 -27.46 -9.35
C ARG A 52 -4.89 -28.35 -9.67
N LEU A 53 -3.99 -28.53 -8.72
CA LEU A 53 -2.81 -29.39 -8.86
C LEU A 53 -3.12 -30.89 -8.63
N ASN A 54 -4.39 -31.26 -8.38
CA ASN A 54 -4.81 -32.63 -8.04
C ASN A 54 -3.99 -33.26 -6.91
N LEU A 55 -3.45 -32.44 -5.99
CA LEU A 55 -2.63 -32.93 -4.88
C LEU A 55 -3.42 -33.82 -3.91
N THR A 56 -4.76 -33.76 -3.97
CA THR A 56 -5.66 -34.66 -3.25
C THR A 56 -5.54 -36.13 -3.69
N GLN A 57 -4.99 -36.39 -4.88
CA GLN A 57 -4.75 -37.74 -5.39
C GLN A 57 -3.34 -38.26 -5.09
N VAL A 58 -2.43 -37.39 -4.63
CA VAL A 58 -1.06 -37.78 -4.29
C VAL A 58 -1.05 -38.44 -2.90
N PRO A 59 -0.47 -39.64 -2.74
CA PRO A 59 -0.35 -40.27 -1.42
C PRO A 59 0.37 -39.35 -0.43
N ALA A 60 -0.21 -39.18 0.77
CA ALA A 60 0.32 -38.29 1.80
C ALA A 60 1.80 -38.56 2.13
N ALA A 61 2.24 -39.82 2.06
CA ALA A 61 3.62 -40.22 2.26
C ALA A 61 4.59 -39.57 1.25
N SER A 62 4.19 -39.44 -0.02
CA SER A 62 5.01 -38.82 -1.07
C SER A 62 5.11 -37.30 -0.89
N LEU A 63 4.04 -36.65 -0.42
CA LEU A 63 4.05 -35.23 -0.10
C LEU A 63 4.94 -34.93 1.10
N LEU A 64 4.84 -35.72 2.16
CA LEU A 64 5.66 -35.56 3.36
C LEU A 64 7.16 -35.79 3.07
N ALA A 65 7.48 -36.83 2.28
CA ALA A 65 8.87 -37.07 1.86
C ALA A 65 9.43 -35.91 1.01
N GLY A 66 8.62 -35.33 0.12
CA GLY A 66 9.02 -34.16 -0.67
C GLY A 66 9.21 -32.90 0.18
N LEU A 67 8.33 -32.64 1.15
CA LEU A 67 8.46 -31.53 2.09
C LEU A 67 9.68 -31.69 3.01
N GLU A 68 9.97 -32.91 3.45
CA GLU A 68 11.14 -33.22 4.27
C GLU A 68 12.45 -33.03 3.49
N GLN A 69 12.48 -33.43 2.20
CA GLN A 69 13.61 -33.14 1.31
C GLN A 69 13.82 -31.63 1.09
N LEU A 70 12.73 -30.85 0.97
CA LEU A 70 12.79 -29.39 0.86
C LEU A 70 13.28 -28.73 2.15
N ALA A 71 12.79 -29.19 3.31
CA ALA A 71 13.15 -28.67 4.63
C ALA A 71 14.62 -28.96 4.99
N GLN A 72 15.17 -30.08 4.51
CA GLN A 72 16.57 -30.46 4.72
C GLN A 72 17.56 -29.65 3.86
N GLY A 73 17.06 -28.71 3.02
CA GLY A 73 17.92 -27.82 2.24
C GLY A 73 18.82 -28.57 1.24
N ALA A 74 18.50 -29.84 0.94
CA ALA A 74 19.20 -30.57 -0.09
C ALA A 74 18.89 -29.87 -1.41
N GLY A 75 19.90 -29.17 -1.94
CA GLY A 75 19.86 -28.46 -3.21
C GLY A 75 19.69 -29.43 -4.38
N VAL A 76 18.51 -30.03 -4.46
CA VAL A 76 18.13 -30.96 -5.50
C VAL A 76 17.36 -30.16 -6.53
N ASP A 77 17.91 -30.21 -7.75
CA ASP A 77 17.22 -29.95 -9.00
C ASP A 77 15.73 -30.21 -8.84
N ARG A 78 14.97 -29.11 -8.93
CA ARG A 78 13.52 -29.07 -8.96
C ARG A 78 13.01 -30.32 -9.69
N PRO A 79 12.30 -31.26 -9.03
CA PRO A 79 11.66 -32.33 -9.77
C PRO A 79 10.74 -31.63 -10.77
N VAL A 80 11.06 -31.79 -12.05
CA VAL A 80 10.25 -31.32 -13.16
C VAL A 80 8.96 -32.13 -13.11
N PHE A 81 8.05 -31.72 -12.22
CA PHE A 81 6.65 -31.88 -12.50
C PHE A 81 6.41 -30.95 -13.68
N ASP A 82 6.05 -31.54 -14.80
CA ASP A 82 5.55 -30.87 -15.99
C ASP A 82 4.02 -30.82 -15.87
N PRO A 83 3.42 -29.83 -15.17
CA PRO A 83 2.03 -29.52 -15.38
C PRO A 83 1.99 -28.70 -16.67
N GLY A 84 1.76 -29.38 -17.77
CA GLY A 84 1.62 -28.75 -19.08
C GLY A 84 0.73 -27.50 -18.99
N GLY A 85 1.32 -26.38 -19.40
CA GLY A 85 0.64 -25.20 -19.95
C GLY A 85 -0.49 -24.60 -19.12
N VAL A 86 -0.15 -23.73 -18.16
CA VAL A 86 -1.00 -22.57 -17.88
C VAL A 86 -0.12 -21.35 -17.62
N SER A 87 0.06 -20.59 -18.69
CA SER A 87 0.51 -19.20 -18.65
C SER A 87 -0.65 -18.35 -18.13
N ALA A 88 -0.47 -17.73 -16.95
CA ALA A 88 -1.20 -16.52 -16.58
C ALA A 88 -0.50 -15.83 -15.39
N ASP A 89 -0.06 -14.62 -15.70
CA ASP A 89 0.11 -13.46 -14.83
C ASP A 89 1.44 -13.25 -14.08
N ALA A 90 1.99 -12.07 -14.39
CA ALA A 90 3.30 -11.59 -14.00
C ALA A 90 3.27 -11.08 -12.55
N GLY A 91 3.63 -11.94 -11.61
CA GLY A 91 4.21 -11.51 -10.33
C GLY A 91 5.69 -11.13 -10.51
N PRO A 92 6.26 -10.25 -9.65
CA PRO A 92 7.66 -9.87 -9.75
C PRO A 92 8.54 -11.12 -9.54
N SER A 93 9.02 -11.65 -10.66
CA SER A 93 9.99 -12.74 -10.72
C SER A 93 11.28 -12.27 -10.06
N ASN A 94 11.44 -12.57 -8.77
CA ASN A 94 12.74 -12.62 -8.10
C ASN A 94 13.50 -13.82 -8.66
N ASP A 95 13.91 -13.72 -9.93
CA ASP A 95 14.93 -14.60 -10.49
C ASP A 95 16.28 -14.12 -9.92
N PRO A 96 16.98 -14.93 -9.10
CA PRO A 96 18.27 -14.55 -8.51
C PRO A 96 19.38 -14.37 -9.56
N ARG A 97 19.09 -14.56 -10.86
CA ARG A 97 20.00 -14.34 -11.98
C ARG A 97 19.83 -12.99 -12.67
N GLN A 98 18.79 -12.22 -12.35
CA GLN A 98 18.64 -10.87 -12.92
C GLN A 98 19.37 -9.89 -12.01
N GLU A 99 20.54 -9.42 -12.46
CA GLU A 99 21.28 -8.35 -11.79
C GLU A 99 20.40 -7.10 -11.71
N LEU A 100 19.87 -6.85 -10.51
CA LEU A 100 19.05 -5.68 -10.22
C LEU A 100 19.96 -4.50 -9.93
N VAL A 101 19.76 -3.44 -10.69
CA VAL A 101 20.53 -2.20 -10.60
C VAL A 101 19.72 -1.15 -9.85
N GLU A 102 20.35 -0.47 -8.89
CA GLU A 102 19.74 0.68 -8.22
C GLU A 102 19.72 1.89 -9.16
N VAL A 103 18.53 2.48 -9.31
CA VAL A 103 18.28 3.60 -10.22
C VAL A 103 17.60 4.73 -9.47
N PHE A 104 18.03 5.95 -9.78
CA PHE A 104 17.39 7.18 -9.32
C PHE A 104 16.98 8.05 -10.51
N VAL A 105 15.74 8.54 -10.51
CA VAL A 105 15.21 9.40 -11.56
C VAL A 105 14.82 10.76 -10.97
N ARG A 106 15.48 11.81 -11.46
CA ARG A 106 15.26 13.22 -11.08
C ARG A 106 14.00 13.75 -11.75
N LEU A 107 12.86 13.28 -11.25
CA LEU A 107 11.55 13.72 -11.68
C LEU A 107 10.70 14.05 -10.45
N SER A 108 9.93 15.13 -10.48
CA SER A 108 9.11 15.52 -9.33
C SER A 108 7.92 14.57 -9.11
N ARG A 109 7.38 14.56 -7.89
CA ARG A 109 6.15 13.83 -7.55
C ARG A 109 4.94 14.25 -8.39
N ASN A 110 4.93 15.51 -8.82
CA ASN A 110 3.83 16.14 -9.56
C ASN A 110 4.02 16.04 -11.08
N ALA A 111 4.88 15.14 -11.56
CA ALA A 111 4.95 14.82 -12.98
C ALA A 111 3.60 14.29 -13.51
N SER A 112 3.44 14.34 -14.84
CA SER A 112 2.25 13.84 -15.52
C SER A 112 1.94 12.39 -15.11
N ALA A 113 0.65 12.02 -15.13
CA ALA A 113 0.21 10.67 -14.78
C ALA A 113 0.96 9.61 -15.60
N ALA A 114 1.08 9.81 -16.91
CA ALA A 114 1.83 8.92 -17.81
C ALA A 114 3.29 8.68 -17.36
N ASN A 115 4.00 9.72 -16.91
CA ASN A 115 5.38 9.57 -16.47
C ASN A 115 5.48 8.80 -15.15
N ARG A 116 4.52 8.99 -14.25
CA ARG A 116 4.45 8.24 -12.99
C ARG A 116 4.10 6.78 -13.23
N ASP A 117 3.25 6.50 -14.20
CA ASP A 117 2.85 5.14 -14.57
C ASP A 117 4.04 4.35 -15.14
N ILE A 118 4.87 4.98 -15.98
CA ILE A 118 6.12 4.38 -16.48
C ILE A 118 7.04 4.04 -15.31
N LEU A 119 7.29 5.00 -14.41
CA LEU A 119 8.17 4.79 -13.26
C LEU A 119 7.66 3.68 -12.32
N THR A 120 6.36 3.66 -12.06
CA THR A 120 5.74 2.63 -11.19
C THR A 120 5.80 1.26 -11.86
N ARG A 121 5.57 1.17 -13.18
CA ARG A 121 5.65 -0.07 -13.95
C ARG A 121 7.05 -0.68 -13.92
N GLU A 122 8.09 0.15 -14.01
CA GLU A 122 9.48 -0.33 -13.93
C GLU A 122 9.95 -0.59 -12.49
N GLY A 123 9.09 -0.43 -11.48
CA GLY A 123 9.42 -0.72 -10.08
C GLY A 123 10.06 0.44 -9.30
N CYS A 124 10.02 1.67 -9.84
CA CYS A 124 10.43 2.88 -9.12
C CYS A 124 9.29 3.39 -8.23
N HIS A 125 9.65 3.92 -7.06
CA HIS A 125 8.72 4.55 -6.12
C HIS A 125 9.22 5.95 -5.75
N TRP A 126 8.31 6.82 -5.33
CA TRP A 126 8.65 8.16 -4.89
C TRP A 126 9.41 8.12 -3.56
N ASN A 127 10.62 8.68 -3.56
CA ASN A 127 11.42 8.90 -2.36
C ASN A 127 11.34 10.37 -1.93
N GLY A 128 10.56 10.62 -0.88
CA GLY A 128 10.35 11.97 -0.35
C GLY A 128 11.60 12.62 0.25
N ARG A 129 12.63 11.85 0.64
CA ARG A 129 13.86 12.38 1.21
C ARG A 129 14.79 12.94 0.13
N SER A 130 14.90 12.23 -0.99
CA SER A 130 15.76 12.62 -2.12
C SER A 130 15.02 13.46 -3.17
N ALA A 131 13.73 13.73 -2.96
CA ALA A 131 12.87 14.44 -3.90
C ALA A 131 12.91 13.87 -5.34
N GLY A 132 12.95 12.55 -5.46
CA GLY A 132 13.01 11.86 -6.75
C GLY A 132 12.47 10.43 -6.66
N TRP A 133 12.49 9.72 -7.79
CA TRP A 133 12.01 8.35 -7.87
C TRP A 133 13.18 7.38 -7.76
N SER A 134 13.08 6.39 -6.88
CA SER A 134 14.13 5.37 -6.69
C SER A 134 13.57 3.97 -6.85
N GLY A 135 14.36 3.04 -7.38
CA GLY A 135 13.96 1.64 -7.51
C GLY A 135 15.14 0.73 -7.83
N ARG A 136 14.90 -0.58 -7.72
CA ARG A 136 15.82 -1.62 -8.21
C ARG A 136 15.20 -2.21 -9.46
N VAL A 137 15.89 -2.08 -10.58
CA VAL A 137 15.35 -2.42 -11.91
C VAL A 137 16.36 -3.26 -12.68
N THR A 138 15.88 -4.03 -13.65
CA THR A 138 16.77 -4.80 -14.53
C THR A 138 17.53 -3.88 -15.49
N ALA A 139 18.64 -4.36 -16.07
CA ALA A 139 19.38 -3.60 -17.08
C ALA A 139 18.51 -3.15 -18.27
N GLU A 140 17.56 -3.98 -18.69
CA GLU A 140 16.59 -3.65 -19.75
C GLU A 140 15.62 -2.53 -19.34
N ALA A 141 15.14 -2.57 -18.10
CA ALA A 141 14.28 -1.51 -17.55
C ALA A 141 15.05 -0.19 -17.42
N LEU A 142 16.32 -0.23 -17.05
CA LEU A 142 17.19 0.93 -17.01
C LEU A 142 17.38 1.58 -18.39
N GLN A 143 17.52 0.79 -19.46
CA GLN A 143 17.55 1.32 -20.84
C GLN A 143 16.23 1.98 -21.23
N ARG A 144 15.10 1.35 -20.89
CA ARG A 144 13.75 1.92 -21.13
C ARG A 144 13.55 3.24 -20.39
N LEU A 145 14.00 3.33 -19.13
CA LEU A 145 13.97 4.56 -18.35
C LEU A 145 14.86 5.66 -18.94
N ARG A 146 16.06 5.33 -19.43
CA ARG A 146 16.94 6.31 -20.10
C ARG A 146 16.36 6.85 -21.40
N ALA A 147 15.67 5.99 -22.17
CA ALA A 147 14.98 6.41 -23.38
C ALA A 147 13.78 7.32 -23.08
N ALA A 148 13.00 7.01 -22.03
CA ALA A 148 11.84 7.80 -21.63
C ALA A 148 12.21 9.13 -20.93
N PHE A 149 13.32 9.15 -20.18
CA PHE A 149 13.75 10.29 -19.37
C PHE A 149 15.22 10.66 -19.63
N PRO A 150 15.55 11.16 -20.83
CA PRO A 150 16.92 11.47 -21.20
C PRO A 150 17.54 12.50 -20.25
N GLY A 151 18.74 12.19 -19.75
CA GLY A 151 19.51 13.07 -18.85
C GLY A 151 18.97 13.21 -17.42
N ARG A 152 17.95 12.43 -17.03
CA ARG A 152 17.35 12.50 -15.68
C ARG A 152 17.52 11.23 -14.85
N VAL A 153 18.08 10.17 -15.44
CA VAL A 153 18.26 8.85 -14.82
C VAL A 153 19.72 8.70 -14.39
N GLU A 154 19.95 8.50 -13.09
CA GLU A 154 21.24 8.22 -12.47
C GLU A 154 21.33 6.70 -12.18
N GLY A 155 22.42 6.06 -12.64
CA GLY A 155 22.67 4.62 -12.51
C GLY A 155 24.05 4.24 -13.07
N PRO A 156 24.58 3.05 -12.71
CA PRO A 156 26.00 2.70 -12.86
C PRO A 156 26.55 2.74 -14.29
N ASP A 157 25.77 2.41 -15.32
CA ASP A 157 26.31 2.28 -16.69
C ASP A 157 26.16 3.54 -17.54
N GLY A 158 26.38 4.72 -16.96
CA GLY A 158 26.18 5.97 -17.68
C GLY A 158 26.98 7.10 -17.08
N GLU A 159 28.26 7.16 -17.44
CA GLU A 159 29.03 8.39 -17.46
C GLU A 159 28.20 9.50 -18.13
N SER A 160 27.56 10.32 -17.30
CA SER A 160 27.02 11.61 -17.69
C SER A 160 27.41 12.60 -16.60
N SER A 161 28.67 13.05 -16.71
CA SER A 161 29.17 14.35 -16.30
C SER A 161 28.45 15.03 -15.14
N ALA A 162 28.62 14.51 -13.93
CA ALA A 162 28.56 15.36 -12.75
C ALA A 162 29.88 16.12 -12.65
N THR A 163 30.01 17.21 -13.42
CA THR A 163 30.90 18.30 -13.04
C THR A 163 30.38 18.83 -11.72
N ARG A 164 31.02 18.39 -10.64
CA ARG A 164 30.86 18.89 -9.28
C ARG A 164 31.60 20.22 -9.18
N PRO A 165 30.96 21.36 -8.87
CA PRO A 165 31.66 22.40 -8.16
C PRO A 165 31.51 22.12 -6.66
N GLU A 166 32.62 21.77 -6.02
CA GLU A 166 32.78 21.97 -4.59
C GLU A 166 32.64 23.46 -4.27
N GLY A 167 32.20 23.74 -3.04
CA GLY A 167 31.63 25.03 -2.66
C GLY A 167 32.58 26.22 -2.73
N ASN A 168 31.99 27.39 -2.92
CA ASN A 168 32.50 28.63 -2.33
C ASN A 168 31.38 29.67 -2.21
N ALA A 169 31.58 30.60 -1.28
CA ALA A 169 30.70 31.65 -0.78
C ALA A 169 29.86 32.43 -1.83
N GLY A 170 28.72 33.00 -1.40
CA GLY A 170 27.99 34.06 -2.13
C GLY A 170 28.80 35.38 -2.23
N PRO A 171 28.25 36.52 -2.70
CA PRO A 171 26.85 36.87 -3.00
C PRO A 171 26.61 37.56 -4.39
N GLU A 172 25.33 37.84 -4.70
CA GLU A 172 24.72 38.89 -5.56
C GLU A 172 25.20 39.23 -7.00
N VAL A 173 24.20 39.68 -7.78
CA VAL A 173 24.20 40.69 -8.89
C VAL A 173 24.04 40.21 -10.36
N GLU A 174 22.97 40.77 -10.96
CA GLU A 174 22.66 41.15 -12.35
C GLU A 174 22.67 40.19 -13.57
N ALA A 175 21.48 40.17 -14.19
CA ALA A 175 21.18 40.47 -15.59
C ALA A 175 21.95 39.75 -16.70
N ASP A 176 21.22 38.96 -17.50
CA ASP A 176 21.12 39.25 -18.94
C ASP A 176 19.87 38.58 -19.55
N ALA A 177 19.04 39.38 -20.22
CA ALA A 177 18.01 38.94 -21.14
C ALA A 177 18.52 39.23 -22.56
N PRO A 178 18.14 38.46 -23.60
CA PRO A 178 17.15 39.00 -24.56
C PRO A 178 16.37 37.90 -25.34
N PRO A 179 15.58 38.21 -26.39
CA PRO A 179 14.43 39.11 -26.40
C PRO A 179 13.14 38.46 -27.00
N LEU A 180 12.07 39.24 -26.85
CA LEU A 180 10.70 39.19 -27.38
C LEU A 180 10.46 38.56 -28.77
N ALA A 181 9.36 37.79 -28.86
CA ALA A 181 8.45 37.84 -30.00
C ALA A 181 6.99 37.67 -29.51
N SER A 182 6.28 38.80 -29.40
CA SER A 182 4.81 38.83 -29.34
C SER A 182 4.23 38.50 -30.72
N PRO A 183 3.01 37.94 -30.78
CA PRO A 183 1.89 38.74 -31.27
C PRO A 183 0.64 38.54 -30.38
N GLU A 184 0.04 39.61 -29.87
CA GLU A 184 -1.01 40.43 -30.52
C GLU A 184 -2.39 40.04 -29.99
N VAL A 185 -2.87 40.86 -29.05
CA VAL A 185 -4.24 40.89 -28.55
C VAL A 185 -5.01 41.91 -29.39
N PRO A 186 -6.26 41.63 -29.77
CA PRO A 186 -7.29 42.66 -29.61
C PRO A 186 -8.62 42.03 -29.09
N PRO A 187 -9.67 42.83 -28.81
CA PRO A 187 -9.92 43.39 -27.49
C PRO A 187 -11.21 42.81 -26.86
N ALA A 188 -11.39 43.13 -25.59
CA ALA A 188 -12.64 42.93 -24.85
C ALA A 188 -13.84 43.56 -25.59
N ASN A 189 -14.90 42.77 -25.77
CA ASN A 189 -16.25 43.30 -26.02
C ASN A 189 -17.17 42.82 -24.90
N MET A 190 -17.71 43.78 -24.15
CA MET A 190 -18.83 43.56 -23.25
C MET A 190 -20.10 43.39 -24.09
N GLU A 191 -20.85 42.32 -23.91
CA GLU A 191 -22.31 42.45 -23.92
C GLU A 191 -23.00 41.27 -23.22
N ALA A 192 -24.00 41.64 -22.44
CA ALA A 192 -24.85 40.76 -21.66
C ALA A 192 -25.79 39.95 -22.55
N ALA A 193 -26.02 38.69 -22.20
CA ALA A 193 -27.21 37.97 -22.62
C ALA A 193 -27.63 37.00 -21.51
N ALA A 194 -28.72 37.37 -20.84
CA ALA A 194 -29.46 36.52 -19.93
C ALA A 194 -30.06 35.33 -20.68
N VAL A 195 -29.84 34.11 -20.21
CA VAL A 195 -30.69 32.95 -20.53
C VAL A 195 -30.78 32.05 -19.29
N ALA A 196 -32.03 31.93 -18.84
CA ALA A 196 -32.69 31.03 -17.88
C ALA A 196 -31.92 29.88 -17.19
N PRO A 197 -32.23 29.59 -15.90
CA PRO A 197 -31.84 28.34 -15.27
C PRO A 197 -32.73 27.20 -15.79
N ALA A 198 -32.14 26.21 -16.43
CA ALA A 198 -32.80 24.93 -16.68
C ALA A 198 -32.90 24.17 -15.35
N GLU A 199 -34.14 23.96 -14.91
CA GLU A 199 -34.50 23.12 -13.79
C GLU A 199 -34.14 21.66 -14.11
N ASP A 200 -33.07 21.15 -13.50
CA ASP A 200 -32.81 19.71 -13.48
C ASP A 200 -33.35 19.13 -12.16
N ARG A 201 -34.67 18.86 -12.16
CA ARG A 201 -35.33 18.07 -11.11
C ARG A 201 -35.09 16.59 -11.39
N VAL A 202 -33.98 16.06 -10.88
CA VAL A 202 -33.84 14.62 -10.66
C VAL A 202 -34.22 14.35 -9.20
N ALA A 203 -35.48 13.99 -8.99
CA ALA A 203 -35.93 13.39 -7.74
C ALA A 203 -35.43 11.94 -7.68
N PRO A 204 -34.70 11.51 -6.64
CA PRO A 204 -34.41 10.10 -6.46
C PRO A 204 -35.69 9.36 -6.04
N GLN A 205 -36.04 8.35 -6.82
CA GLN A 205 -37.07 7.36 -6.52
C GLN A 205 -36.75 6.68 -5.18
N THR A 206 -37.59 6.92 -4.18
CA THR A 206 -37.67 6.09 -2.97
C THR A 206 -38.43 4.81 -3.32
N MET A 207 -37.71 3.75 -3.72
CA MET A 207 -38.25 2.39 -3.66
C MET A 207 -38.10 1.86 -2.23
N ASN A 208 -39.16 2.01 -1.43
CA ASN A 208 -39.34 1.22 -0.22
C ASN A 208 -39.81 -0.17 -0.64
N MET A 209 -38.89 -1.12 -0.82
CA MET A 209 -39.22 -2.54 -0.70
C MET A 209 -39.02 -2.95 0.75
N GLU A 210 -40.09 -2.82 1.50
CA GLU A 210 -40.29 -3.41 2.81
C GLU A 210 -40.36 -4.93 2.62
N THR A 211 -39.18 -5.58 2.66
CA THR A 211 -39.10 -7.04 2.77
C THR A 211 -39.07 -7.37 4.25
N GLU A 212 -40.25 -7.69 4.76
CA GLU A 212 -40.51 -8.27 6.06
C GLU A 212 -39.77 -9.61 6.16
N VAL A 213 -38.59 -9.61 6.81
CA VAL A 213 -37.87 -10.84 7.17
C VAL A 213 -38.27 -11.22 8.59
N PRO A 214 -38.88 -12.40 8.83
CA PRO A 214 -39.29 -12.83 10.16
C PRO A 214 -38.06 -13.10 11.05
N PRO A 215 -38.15 -12.83 12.36
CA PRO A 215 -37.03 -13.04 13.28
C PRO A 215 -36.75 -14.54 13.43
N ALA A 216 -35.56 -14.96 12.97
CA ALA A 216 -35.00 -16.26 13.30
C ALA A 216 -34.74 -16.32 14.81
N GLN A 217 -35.38 -17.28 15.47
CA GLN A 217 -35.18 -17.58 16.87
C GLN A 217 -33.70 -17.95 17.14
N PRO A 218 -33.06 -17.44 18.20
CA PRO A 218 -31.78 -17.97 18.63
C PRO A 218 -31.99 -19.34 19.25
N ALA A 219 -31.53 -20.38 18.55
CA ALA A 219 -31.37 -21.71 19.12
C ALA A 219 -30.36 -21.64 20.27
N VAL A 220 -30.89 -21.78 21.48
CA VAL A 220 -30.12 -21.94 22.71
C VAL A 220 -29.46 -23.32 22.67
N SER A 221 -28.24 -23.42 22.15
CA SER A 221 -27.40 -24.61 22.31
C SER A 221 -26.46 -24.40 23.48
N ALA A 222 -26.95 -24.80 24.65
CA ALA A 222 -26.15 -25.12 25.82
C ALA A 222 -25.27 -26.34 25.50
N ALA A 223 -23.95 -26.20 25.58
CA ALA A 223 -23.03 -27.31 25.80
C ALA A 223 -21.60 -26.79 26.04
N THR A 224 -21.09 -27.05 27.24
CA THR A 224 -19.79 -27.75 27.44
C THR A 224 -18.55 -26.94 27.03
N ARG A 225 -17.56 -26.58 27.87
CA ARG A 225 -17.00 -27.25 29.05
C ARG A 225 -16.08 -26.25 29.75
N LEU A 226 -16.15 -26.24 31.08
CA LEU A 226 -15.12 -25.73 31.96
C LEU A 226 -13.78 -26.38 31.63
N VAL A 227 -12.78 -25.57 31.27
CA VAL A 227 -11.37 -25.93 31.48
C VAL A 227 -10.81 -24.90 32.46
N ALA A 228 -10.80 -25.32 33.72
CA ALA A 228 -10.02 -24.67 34.76
C ALA A 228 -8.54 -24.75 34.36
N SER A 229 -7.89 -23.59 34.23
CA SER A 229 -6.43 -23.51 34.15
C SER A 229 -5.89 -23.17 35.54
N PRO A 230 -5.17 -24.09 36.21
CA PRO A 230 -4.51 -23.80 37.47
C PRO A 230 -3.06 -23.40 37.19
N TYR A 231 -2.82 -22.18 36.71
CA TYR A 231 -1.48 -21.56 36.80
C TYR A 231 -1.52 -20.40 37.78
N ARG A 232 -1.45 -20.77 39.06
CA ARG A 232 -1.21 -19.86 40.17
C ARG A 232 0.29 -19.59 40.21
N SER A 233 0.71 -18.47 39.61
CA SER A 233 2.09 -18.02 39.71
C SER A 233 2.38 -17.56 41.15
N THR A 234 3.14 -18.34 41.89
CA THR A 234 3.67 -17.99 43.21
C THR A 234 4.81 -16.99 43.03
N LEU A 235 4.54 -15.71 43.25
CA LEU A 235 5.58 -14.70 43.39
C LEU A 235 6.29 -14.83 44.76
N PRO A 236 7.63 -14.74 44.82
CA PRO A 236 8.37 -14.79 46.09
C PRO A 236 8.14 -13.52 46.91
N ARG A 237 7.79 -13.69 48.19
CA ARG A 237 7.72 -12.61 49.18
C ARG A 237 9.13 -12.07 49.47
N ARG A 238 9.31 -10.77 49.29
CA ARG A 238 10.49 -10.01 49.72
C ARG A 238 10.49 -9.86 51.24
N PRO A 239 11.58 -10.15 51.98
CA PRO A 239 11.65 -9.89 53.41
C PRO A 239 11.80 -8.38 53.69
N LEU A 240 11.11 -7.91 54.73
CA LEU A 240 11.23 -6.57 55.30
C LEU A 240 12.56 -6.43 56.07
N PRO A 241 13.23 -5.27 56.01
CA PRO A 241 14.41 -5.00 56.83
C PRO A 241 14.01 -4.68 58.27
N THR A 242 14.74 -5.28 59.22
CA THR A 242 14.82 -4.87 60.64
C THR A 242 15.76 -3.69 60.82
#